data_AF-A0A9P0GN04-F1
#
_entry.id   AF-A0A9P0GN04-F1
#
_cell.length_a   1.000
_cell.length_b   1.000
_cell.length_c   1.000
_cell.angle_alpha   90.00
_cell.angle_beta   90.00
_cell.angle_gamma   90.00
#
_symmetry.space_group_name_H-M   'P 1'
#
loop_
_entity.id
_entity.type
_entity.pdbx_description
1 polymer ?
#
loop_
_entity_poly.entity_id
_entity_poly.type
_entity_poly.pdbx_seq_one_letter_code
_entity_poly.pdbx_strand_id
1 'polypeptide(L)'
;MPQYSQYASLFYEKQSEYKDVVNDAAEDDMNMYVLQKCVLPELHLLQGFTNHLFWNGIVPAVGREKALLWPSKLKLVAKNYQGEIFEGNACRKLLQESDKLLDPEIYEQVGPFKLQPYVAAFKTMNKFEHDCFSTQRADMTDLYENLEKLRKNLESTGTSQTLKMHNILDQFKDGISLSNNDGLGLWSEQAGESVNREFLKFWVRFNINFIHDSSYSGRL
;
A
#
# COMPACT_ATOMS: atom_id res chain seq x y z
N MET A 1 8.96 -4.54 -22.61
CA MET A 1 9.09 -3.44 -21.63
C MET A 1 9.64 -2.20 -22.34
N PRO A 2 8.81 -1.16 -22.55
CA PRO A 2 9.33 0.22 -22.54
C PRO A 2 8.34 1.30 -22.03
N GLN A 3 7.34 0.99 -21.18
CA GLN A 3 6.30 1.97 -20.79
C GLN A 3 6.52 2.70 -19.45
N TYR A 4 7.51 2.33 -18.63
CA TYR A 4 7.68 2.92 -17.30
C TYR A 4 8.86 3.90 -17.16
N SER A 5 9.72 4.07 -18.17
CA SER A 5 10.86 5.00 -18.06
C SER A 5 10.45 6.48 -18.08
N GLN A 6 9.23 6.80 -18.55
CA GLN A 6 8.72 8.18 -18.57
C GLN A 6 8.21 8.64 -17.19
N TYR A 7 7.89 7.72 -16.28
CA TYR A 7 7.44 8.09 -14.92
C TYR A 7 8.60 8.21 -13.93
N ALA A 8 9.75 7.62 -14.23
CA ALA A 8 10.94 7.67 -13.39
C ALA A 8 11.61 9.07 -13.37
N SER A 9 11.48 9.87 -14.44
CA SER A 9 12.05 11.23 -14.48
C SER A 9 11.28 12.23 -13.63
N LEU A 10 9.99 11.98 -13.41
CA LEU A 10 9.08 12.90 -12.75
C LEU A 10 9.53 13.16 -11.29
N PHE A 11 9.96 12.15 -10.53
CA PHE A 11 10.25 12.33 -9.09
C PHE A 11 11.58 13.05 -8.76
N TYR A 12 12.45 13.26 -9.76
CA TYR A 12 13.69 14.03 -9.64
C TYR A 12 13.58 15.44 -10.22
N GLU A 13 12.42 15.81 -10.74
CA GLU A 13 12.13 17.16 -11.20
C GLU A 13 11.70 18.03 -10.01
N LYS A 14 12.08 19.31 -10.04
CA LYS A 14 11.57 20.28 -9.07
C LYS A 14 10.07 20.43 -9.26
N GLN A 15 9.33 20.79 -8.22
CA GLN A 15 7.88 21.02 -8.34
C GLN A 15 7.55 22.03 -9.47
N SER A 16 8.42 23.01 -9.69
CA SER A 16 8.31 23.99 -10.79
C SER A 16 8.34 23.40 -12.20
N GLU A 17 8.79 22.15 -12.36
CA GLU A 17 9.05 21.52 -13.65
C GLU A 17 7.91 20.59 -14.11
N TYR A 18 6.95 20.27 -13.24
CA TYR A 18 5.79 19.44 -13.59
C TYR A 18 4.67 20.22 -14.29
N LYS A 19 4.09 19.64 -15.34
CA LYS A 19 2.97 20.22 -16.10
C LYS A 19 1.56 19.93 -15.54
N ASP A 20 1.41 18.91 -14.69
CA ASP A 20 0.10 18.42 -14.21
C ASP A 20 0.03 18.27 -12.67
N VAL A 21 0.78 19.07 -11.91
CA VAL A 21 0.52 19.17 -10.46
C VAL A 21 -0.81 19.89 -10.30
N VAL A 22 -1.79 19.22 -9.71
CA VAL A 22 -2.93 19.91 -9.09
C VAL A 22 -2.29 20.92 -8.15
N ASN A 23 -2.34 22.20 -8.55
CA ASN A 23 -1.90 23.34 -7.73
C ASN A 23 -2.80 23.40 -6.51
N ASP A 24 -2.60 22.49 -5.57
CA ASP A 24 -3.18 22.61 -4.26
C ASP A 24 -2.33 23.65 -3.52
N ALA A 25 -3.02 24.71 -3.14
CA ALA A 25 -2.45 25.96 -2.70
C ALA A 25 -1.82 25.80 -1.32
N ALA A 26 -0.52 25.58 -1.28
CA ALA A 26 0.35 26.01 -0.19
C ALA A 26 1.56 26.68 -0.83
N GLU A 27 1.94 27.85 -0.34
CA GLU A 27 3.10 28.65 -0.78
C GLU A 27 4.43 27.95 -0.45
N ASP A 28 4.63 26.73 -0.94
CA ASP A 28 5.80 25.93 -0.58
C ASP A 28 6.95 26.12 -1.57
N ASP A 29 8.18 26.00 -1.06
CA ASP A 29 9.43 26.12 -1.83
C ASP A 29 9.41 25.20 -3.06
N MET A 30 9.31 25.83 -4.23
CA MET A 30 9.27 25.17 -5.54
C MET A 30 10.59 24.47 -5.89
N ASN A 31 11.65 24.66 -5.09
CA ASN A 31 12.95 24.02 -5.28
C ASN A 31 13.12 22.67 -4.58
N MET A 32 12.15 22.23 -3.78
CA MET A 32 12.21 20.92 -3.13
C MET A 32 11.78 19.79 -4.09
N TYR A 33 12.37 18.61 -3.90
CA TYR A 33 11.93 17.40 -4.61
C TYR A 33 10.57 16.93 -4.09
N VAL A 34 9.75 16.36 -4.97
CA VAL A 34 8.41 15.84 -4.61
C VAL A 34 8.48 14.81 -3.47
N LEU A 35 9.50 13.95 -3.46
CA LEU A 35 9.73 12.97 -2.40
C LEU A 35 10.10 13.61 -1.05
N GLN A 36 10.55 14.86 -1.02
CA GLN A 36 10.78 15.61 0.22
C GLN A 36 9.49 16.23 0.78
N LYS A 37 8.47 16.41 -0.06
CA LYS A 37 7.16 16.93 0.36
C LYS A 37 6.16 15.83 0.71
N CYS A 38 6.20 14.73 -0.02
CA CYS A 38 5.27 13.62 0.15
C CYS A 38 6.05 12.35 0.51
N VAL A 39 6.05 12.03 1.81
CA VAL A 39 6.64 10.77 2.29
C VAL A 39 5.80 9.59 1.78
N LEU A 40 6.47 8.50 1.45
CA LEU A 40 5.83 7.32 0.87
C LEU A 40 4.83 6.68 1.86
N PRO A 41 3.54 6.52 1.46
CA PRO A 41 2.47 6.14 2.38
C PRO A 41 2.43 4.63 2.65
N GLU A 42 2.85 4.22 3.85
CA GLU A 42 2.98 2.82 4.28
C GLU A 42 1.70 2.00 4.03
N LEU A 43 0.60 2.47 4.61
CA LEU A 43 -0.68 1.77 4.63
C LEU A 43 -1.20 1.59 3.20
N HIS A 44 -1.14 2.63 2.38
CA HIS A 44 -1.64 2.56 1.03
C HIS A 44 -0.75 1.74 0.09
N LEU A 45 0.57 1.77 0.28
CA LEU A 45 1.50 0.91 -0.46
C LEU A 45 1.28 -0.56 -0.10
N LEU A 46 1.16 -0.87 1.19
CA LEU A 46 0.82 -2.21 1.70
C LEU A 46 -0.50 -2.71 1.11
N GLN A 47 -1.56 -1.90 1.20
CA GLN A 47 -2.87 -2.26 0.64
C GLN A 47 -2.81 -2.51 -0.86
N GLY A 48 -2.09 -1.67 -1.61
CA GLY A 48 -1.94 -1.82 -3.05
C GLY A 48 -1.20 -3.11 -3.43
N PHE A 49 -0.10 -3.39 -2.74
CA PHE A 49 0.68 -4.60 -2.94
C PHE A 49 -0.15 -5.85 -2.66
N THR A 50 -0.74 -5.94 -1.46
CA THR A 50 -1.42 -7.15 -1.00
C THR A 50 -2.69 -7.42 -1.78
N ASN A 51 -3.53 -6.41 -2.01
CA ASN A 51 -4.76 -6.60 -2.78
C ASN A 51 -4.46 -6.99 -4.23
N HIS A 52 -3.46 -6.37 -4.86
CA HIS A 52 -3.12 -6.70 -6.25
C HIS A 52 -2.65 -8.14 -6.40
N LEU A 53 -1.72 -8.60 -5.55
CA LEU A 53 -1.27 -10.00 -5.59
C LEU A 53 -2.40 -10.99 -5.30
N PHE A 54 -3.27 -10.68 -4.33
CA PHE A 54 -4.37 -11.57 -3.98
C PHE A 54 -5.40 -11.66 -5.11
N TRP A 55 -5.95 -10.52 -5.55
CA TRP A 55 -7.08 -10.50 -6.49
C TRP A 55 -6.66 -10.72 -7.94
N ASN A 56 -5.47 -10.26 -8.35
CA ASN A 56 -5.01 -10.38 -9.74
C ASN A 56 -3.99 -11.51 -9.95
N GLY A 57 -3.52 -12.14 -8.87
CA GLY A 57 -2.59 -13.26 -8.93
C GLY A 57 -3.17 -14.56 -8.36
N ILE A 58 -3.45 -14.58 -7.06
CA ILE A 58 -3.89 -15.79 -6.34
C ILE A 58 -5.29 -16.23 -6.78
N VAL A 59 -6.26 -15.32 -6.82
CA VAL A 59 -7.65 -15.64 -7.22
C VAL A 59 -7.71 -16.26 -8.63
N PRO A 60 -7.04 -15.70 -9.66
CA PRO A 60 -6.93 -16.35 -10.96
C PRO A 60 -6.18 -17.68 -10.92
N ALA A 61 -5.20 -17.85 -10.02
CA ALA A 61 -4.39 -19.06 -9.95
C ALA A 61 -5.15 -20.27 -9.38
N VAL A 62 -5.95 -20.10 -8.33
CA VAL A 62 -6.62 -21.22 -7.63
C VAL A 62 -8.15 -21.18 -7.68
N GLY A 63 -8.72 -20.13 -8.23
CA GLY A 63 -10.15 -19.87 -8.17
C GLY A 63 -10.54 -19.17 -6.87
N ARG A 64 -11.61 -18.38 -6.96
CA ARG A 64 -12.07 -17.48 -5.90
C ARG A 64 -12.39 -18.19 -4.58
N GLU A 65 -13.16 -19.28 -4.63
CA GLU A 65 -13.60 -20.01 -3.44
C GLU A 65 -12.40 -20.54 -2.63
N LYS A 66 -11.42 -21.12 -3.33
CA LYS A 66 -10.21 -21.66 -2.74
C LYS A 66 -9.30 -20.56 -2.20
N ALA A 67 -9.11 -19.47 -2.96
CA ALA A 67 -8.32 -18.32 -2.52
C ALA A 67 -8.87 -17.70 -1.23
N LEU A 68 -10.19 -17.63 -1.08
CA LEU A 68 -10.86 -17.05 0.10
C LEU A 68 -10.78 -17.92 1.36
N LEU A 69 -10.38 -19.19 1.27
CA LEU A 69 -10.16 -20.03 2.46
C LEU A 69 -9.05 -19.47 3.35
N TRP A 70 -7.98 -18.92 2.75
CA TRP A 70 -6.86 -18.34 3.48
C TRP A 70 -7.27 -17.17 4.40
N PRO A 71 -7.86 -16.06 3.88
CA PRO A 71 -8.34 -14.98 4.73
C PRO A 71 -9.43 -15.46 5.71
N SER A 72 -10.30 -16.39 5.30
CA SER A 72 -11.35 -16.93 6.18
C SER A 72 -10.78 -17.67 7.39
N LYS A 73 -9.74 -18.49 7.21
CA LYS A 73 -9.02 -19.17 8.30
C LYS A 73 -8.34 -18.19 9.26
N LEU A 74 -8.02 -16.99 8.78
CA LEU A 74 -7.49 -15.88 9.57
C LEU A 74 -8.58 -14.98 10.17
N LYS A 75 -9.86 -15.30 9.95
CA LYS A 75 -11.02 -14.47 10.36
C LYS A 75 -10.97 -13.06 9.77
N LEU A 76 -10.43 -12.93 8.55
CA LEU A 76 -10.34 -11.69 7.81
C LEU A 76 -11.50 -11.59 6.83
N VAL A 77 -12.10 -10.41 6.76
CA VAL A 77 -13.24 -10.13 5.89
C VAL A 77 -12.83 -9.05 4.90
N ALA A 78 -12.99 -9.33 3.60
CA ALA A 78 -12.87 -8.30 2.58
C ALA A 78 -14.08 -7.36 2.68
N LYS A 79 -13.84 -6.06 2.57
CA LYS A 79 -14.91 -5.06 2.55
C LYS A 79 -15.33 -4.78 1.11
N ASN A 80 -16.63 -4.57 0.93
CA ASN A 80 -17.21 -4.11 -0.32
C ASN A 80 -17.09 -2.58 -0.40
N TYR A 81 -15.91 -2.08 -0.76
CA TYR A 81 -15.68 -0.66 -1.03
C TYR A 81 -14.95 -0.53 -2.36
N GLN A 82 -15.66 -0.04 -3.40
CA GLN A 82 -15.15 0.06 -4.78
C GLN A 82 -14.57 -1.25 -5.34
N GLY A 83 -15.16 -2.37 -4.94
CA GLY A 83 -14.61 -3.72 -5.14
C GLY A 83 -14.42 -4.42 -3.81
N GLU A 84 -14.06 -5.70 -3.87
CA GLU A 84 -13.65 -6.43 -2.67
C GLU A 84 -12.21 -6.13 -2.35
N ILE A 85 -11.97 -5.54 -1.18
CA ILE A 85 -10.63 -5.15 -0.75
C ILE A 85 -10.38 -5.55 0.70
N PHE A 86 -9.13 -5.89 0.99
CA PHE A 86 -8.63 -5.99 2.35
C PHE A 86 -8.16 -4.63 2.84
N GLU A 87 -8.58 -4.25 4.04
CA GLU A 87 -8.07 -3.06 4.73
C GLU A 87 -6.70 -3.30 5.36
N GLY A 88 -6.02 -2.23 5.78
CA GLY A 88 -4.65 -2.27 6.31
C GLY A 88 -4.35 -3.40 7.28
N ASN A 89 -5.16 -3.57 8.32
CA ASN A 89 -4.97 -4.63 9.31
C ASN A 89 -5.08 -6.04 8.70
N ALA A 90 -6.01 -6.25 7.77
CA ALA A 90 -6.14 -7.51 7.06
C ALA A 90 -4.96 -7.73 6.11
N CYS A 91 -4.51 -6.71 5.37
CA CYS A 91 -3.33 -6.79 4.52
C CYS A 91 -2.07 -7.15 5.32
N ARG A 92 -1.84 -6.50 6.46
CA ARG A 92 -0.72 -6.79 7.36
C ARG A 92 -0.80 -8.23 7.89
N LYS A 93 -1.99 -8.69 8.30
CA LYS A 93 -2.16 -10.06 8.79
C LYS A 93 -1.94 -11.10 7.69
N LEU A 94 -2.35 -10.82 6.45
CA LEU A 94 -2.06 -11.67 5.29
C LEU A 94 -0.55 -11.73 5.01
N LEU A 95 0.17 -10.61 5.08
CA LEU A 95 1.63 -10.63 4.93
C LEU A 95 2.32 -11.51 5.98
N GLN A 96 1.94 -11.35 7.25
CA GLN A 96 2.53 -12.08 8.38
C GLN A 96 2.24 -13.59 8.34
N GLU A 97 1.10 -13.97 7.77
CA GLU A 97 0.60 -15.35 7.78
C GLU A 97 0.57 -15.96 6.37
N SER A 98 1.48 -15.51 5.50
CA SER A 98 1.56 -15.92 4.10
C SER A 98 1.80 -17.42 3.91
N ASP A 99 2.43 -18.09 4.89
CA ASP A 99 2.65 -19.54 4.84
C ASP A 99 1.34 -20.34 4.85
N LYS A 100 0.26 -19.79 5.41
CA LYS A 100 -1.06 -20.43 5.40
C LYS A 100 -1.70 -20.48 4.01
N LEU A 101 -1.13 -19.78 3.02
CA LEU A 101 -1.51 -19.94 1.62
C LEU A 101 -1.13 -21.34 1.10
N LEU A 102 -0.14 -21.99 1.72
CA LEU A 102 0.26 -23.37 1.45
C LEU A 102 -0.52 -24.37 2.30
N ASP A 103 -1.81 -24.12 2.50
CA ASP A 103 -2.72 -25.12 3.06
C ASP A 103 -3.23 -26.04 1.93
N PRO A 104 -3.18 -27.38 2.09
CA PRO A 104 -3.63 -28.31 1.06
C PRO A 104 -5.04 -28.04 0.54
N GLU A 105 -5.96 -27.55 1.39
CA GLU A 105 -7.33 -27.24 0.97
C GLU A 105 -7.39 -26.12 -0.07
N ILE A 106 -6.37 -25.27 -0.14
CA ILE A 106 -6.25 -24.14 -1.06
C ILE A 106 -5.62 -24.58 -2.39
N TYR A 107 -4.49 -25.29 -2.33
CA TYR A 107 -3.69 -25.57 -3.53
C TYR A 107 -3.95 -26.94 -4.16
N GLU A 108 -4.82 -27.77 -3.60
CA GLU A 108 -5.06 -29.17 -4.00
C GLU A 108 -5.02 -29.41 -5.52
N GLN A 109 -5.69 -28.56 -6.31
CA GLN A 109 -5.82 -28.70 -7.76
C GLN A 109 -4.62 -28.19 -8.57
N VAL A 110 -3.85 -27.25 -8.03
CA VAL A 110 -2.76 -26.56 -8.75
C VAL A 110 -1.37 -26.94 -8.28
N GLY A 111 -1.29 -27.62 -7.12
CA GLY A 111 -0.05 -27.94 -6.42
C GLY A 111 0.56 -26.75 -5.67
N PRO A 112 1.36 -27.01 -4.62
CA PRO A 112 1.91 -25.97 -3.76
C PRO A 112 2.89 -25.06 -4.52
N PHE A 113 3.59 -25.59 -5.53
CA PHE A 113 4.57 -24.84 -6.32
C PHE A 113 3.96 -23.64 -7.06
N LYS A 114 2.67 -23.67 -7.40
CA LYS A 114 2.00 -22.54 -8.06
C LYS A 114 1.85 -21.34 -7.13
N LEU A 115 1.76 -21.57 -5.81
CA LEU A 115 1.56 -20.53 -4.80
C LEU A 115 2.85 -20.07 -4.13
N GLN A 116 3.93 -20.86 -4.21
CA GLN A 116 5.24 -20.53 -3.63
C GLN A 116 5.75 -19.12 -4.01
N PRO A 117 5.66 -18.65 -5.26
CA PRO A 117 6.10 -17.30 -5.61
C PRO A 117 5.35 -16.20 -4.85
N TYR A 118 4.04 -16.38 -4.63
CA TYR A 118 3.22 -15.42 -3.88
C TYR A 118 3.61 -15.40 -2.39
N VAL A 119 3.85 -16.57 -1.80
CA VAL A 119 4.34 -16.68 -0.42
C VAL A 119 5.69 -15.97 -0.27
N ALA A 120 6.62 -16.21 -1.20
CA ALA A 120 7.91 -15.56 -1.20
C ALA A 120 7.79 -14.03 -1.33
N ALA A 121 6.94 -13.55 -2.24
CA ALA A 121 6.68 -12.12 -2.41
C ALA A 121 6.08 -11.49 -1.13
N PHE A 122 5.11 -12.13 -0.49
CA PHE A 122 4.55 -11.65 0.78
C PHE A 122 5.56 -11.66 1.92
N LYS A 123 6.38 -12.69 2.04
CA LYS A 123 7.44 -12.74 3.07
C LYS A 123 8.46 -11.62 2.91
N THR A 124 8.91 -11.38 1.67
CA THR A 124 9.87 -10.30 1.42
C THR A 124 9.22 -8.94 1.64
N MET A 125 7.96 -8.75 1.25
CA MET A 125 7.21 -7.51 1.55
C MET A 125 7.03 -7.31 3.06
N ASN A 126 6.74 -8.36 3.83
CA ASN A 126 6.63 -8.28 5.28
C ASN A 126 7.95 -7.86 5.94
N LYS A 127 9.08 -8.40 5.47
CA LYS A 127 10.41 -7.99 5.94
C LYS A 127 10.70 -6.53 5.56
N PHE A 128 10.43 -6.16 4.31
CA PHE A 128 10.59 -4.78 3.84
C PHE A 128 9.75 -3.80 4.68
N GLU A 129 8.49 -4.13 4.97
CA GLU A 129 7.64 -3.26 5.79
C GLU A 129 8.21 -3.06 7.19
N HIS A 130 8.60 -4.15 7.85
CA HIS A 130 9.19 -4.12 9.19
C HIS A 130 10.50 -3.31 9.23
N ASP A 131 11.38 -3.49 8.25
CA ASP A 131 12.70 -2.86 8.24
C ASP A 131 12.61 -1.35 7.92
N CYS A 132 11.62 -0.95 7.10
CA CYS A 132 11.61 0.38 6.50
C CYS A 132 10.53 1.33 7.00
N PHE A 133 9.43 0.81 7.56
CA PHE A 133 8.39 1.63 8.18
C PHE A 133 8.44 1.56 9.72
N SER A 134 9.65 1.36 10.26
CA SER A 134 9.92 1.45 11.68
C SER A 134 10.31 2.89 12.09
N THR A 135 10.49 3.11 13.39
CA THR A 135 11.09 4.35 13.93
C THR A 135 12.62 4.26 14.03
N GLN A 136 13.22 3.19 13.50
CA GLN A 136 14.65 2.95 13.55
C GLN A 136 15.29 3.31 12.21
N ARG A 137 16.60 3.56 12.22
CA ARG A 137 17.36 3.77 10.99
C ARG A 137 17.41 2.47 10.19
N ALA A 138 17.13 2.57 8.89
CA ALA A 138 17.21 1.45 7.96
C ALA A 138 18.68 1.12 7.64
N ASP A 139 19.01 -0.17 7.58
CA ASP A 139 20.25 -0.62 6.96
C ASP A 139 20.07 -0.63 5.45
N MET A 140 20.82 0.26 4.77
CA MET A 140 20.70 0.41 3.32
C MET A 140 21.12 -0.85 2.58
N THR A 141 22.14 -1.57 3.03
CA THR A 141 22.62 -2.79 2.35
C THR A 141 21.52 -3.85 2.34
N ASP A 142 20.93 -4.10 3.51
CA ASP A 142 19.80 -5.03 3.66
C ASP A 142 18.57 -4.56 2.86
N LEU A 143 18.30 -3.26 2.81
CA LEU A 143 17.22 -2.69 2.01
C LEU A 143 17.39 -2.98 0.52
N TYR A 144 18.57 -2.70 -0.05
CA TYR A 144 18.87 -2.98 -1.45
C TYR A 144 18.66 -4.45 -1.77
N GLU A 145 19.18 -5.34 -0.93
CA GLU A 145 19.00 -6.78 -1.12
C GLU A 145 17.53 -7.21 -1.01
N ASN A 146 16.78 -6.68 -0.05
CA ASN A 146 15.37 -7.00 0.14
C ASN A 146 14.53 -6.53 -1.04
N LEU A 147 14.79 -5.35 -1.60
CA LEU A 147 14.09 -4.83 -2.77
C LEU A 147 14.38 -5.67 -4.03
N GLU A 148 15.62 -6.10 -4.24
CA GLU A 148 15.95 -7.00 -5.35
C GLU A 148 15.33 -8.39 -5.18
N LYS A 149 15.30 -8.93 -3.94
CA LYS A 149 14.59 -10.17 -3.62
C LYS A 149 13.09 -10.02 -3.88
N LEU A 150 12.49 -8.88 -3.48
CA LEU A 150 11.07 -8.60 -3.68
C LEU A 150 10.74 -8.51 -5.17
N ARG A 151 11.57 -7.82 -5.96
CA ARG A 151 11.42 -7.73 -7.42
C ARG A 151 11.40 -9.11 -8.07
N LYS A 152 12.41 -9.95 -7.78
CA LYS A 152 12.49 -11.32 -8.32
C LYS A 152 11.30 -12.19 -7.92
N ASN A 153 10.86 -12.10 -6.66
CA ASN A 153 9.71 -12.85 -6.17
C ASN A 153 8.42 -12.37 -6.85
N LEU A 154 8.24 -11.06 -7.04
CA LEU A 154 7.09 -10.49 -7.74
C LEU A 154 7.06 -10.92 -9.21
N GLU A 155 8.18 -10.83 -9.92
CA GLU A 155 8.32 -11.30 -11.30
C GLU A 155 7.96 -12.79 -11.44
N SER A 156 8.37 -13.60 -10.46
CA SER A 156 8.08 -15.04 -10.42
C SER A 156 6.59 -15.36 -10.24
N THR A 157 5.78 -14.41 -9.75
CA THR A 157 4.31 -14.59 -9.69
C THR A 157 3.65 -14.49 -11.07
N GLY A 158 4.29 -13.81 -12.03
CA GLY A 158 3.68 -13.45 -13.32
C GLY A 158 2.59 -12.38 -13.23
N THR A 159 2.37 -11.79 -12.05
CA THR A 159 1.40 -10.71 -11.85
C THR A 159 1.97 -9.40 -12.37
N SER A 160 1.11 -8.55 -12.97
CA SER A 160 1.54 -7.21 -13.43
C SER A 160 1.99 -6.34 -12.26
N GLN A 161 2.87 -5.38 -12.52
CA GLN A 161 3.29 -4.39 -11.53
C GLN A 161 2.33 -3.19 -11.52
N THR A 162 1.89 -2.76 -10.35
CA THR A 162 1.10 -1.52 -10.19
C THR A 162 1.99 -0.32 -9.91
N LEU A 163 1.46 0.90 -10.02
CA LEU A 163 2.18 2.12 -9.64
C LEU A 163 2.66 2.08 -8.19
N LYS A 164 1.87 1.54 -7.27
CA LYS A 164 2.27 1.37 -5.86
C LYS A 164 3.45 0.41 -5.70
N MET A 165 3.45 -0.68 -6.46
CA MET A 165 4.59 -1.60 -6.51
C MET A 165 5.82 -0.96 -7.14
N HIS A 166 5.66 -0.12 -8.15
CA HIS A 166 6.75 0.68 -8.72
C HIS A 166 7.36 1.63 -7.67
N ASN A 167 6.52 2.34 -6.91
CA ASN A 167 7.02 3.22 -5.85
C ASN A 167 7.82 2.46 -4.79
N ILE A 168 7.37 1.27 -4.38
CA ILE A 168 8.13 0.40 -3.47
C ILE A 168 9.48 -0.01 -4.06
N LEU A 169 9.49 -0.47 -5.31
CA LEU A 169 10.68 -1.09 -5.91
C LEU A 169 11.72 -0.10 -6.41
N ASP A 170 11.27 1.06 -6.89
CA ASP A 170 12.10 1.99 -7.67
C ASP A 170 12.30 3.33 -6.94
N GLN A 171 11.29 3.84 -6.21
CA GLN A 171 11.33 5.18 -5.59
C GLN A 171 11.69 5.16 -4.10
N PHE A 172 11.55 4.01 -3.45
CA PHE A 172 11.71 3.90 -2.00
C PHE A 172 13.13 4.17 -1.52
N LYS A 173 14.14 3.77 -2.32
CA LYS A 173 15.57 3.99 -2.03
C LYS A 173 15.88 5.48 -1.90
N ASP A 174 15.31 6.30 -2.78
CA ASP A 174 15.51 7.75 -2.76
C ASP A 174 14.75 8.37 -1.58
N GLY A 175 13.51 7.92 -1.33
CA GLY A 175 12.73 8.38 -0.19
C GLY A 175 13.44 8.19 1.16
N ILE A 176 14.02 7.00 1.40
CA ILE A 176 14.79 6.74 2.61
C ILE A 176 16.13 7.49 2.64
N SER A 177 16.80 7.63 1.50
CA SER A 177 18.07 8.38 1.46
C SER A 177 17.84 9.86 1.82
N LEU A 178 16.73 10.43 1.38
CA LEU A 178 16.31 11.80 1.72
C LEU A 178 15.90 11.96 3.19
N SER A 179 15.51 10.89 3.88
CA SER A 179 15.22 10.88 5.32
C SER A 179 16.45 10.61 6.19
N ASN A 180 17.68 10.78 5.67
CA ASN A 180 18.92 10.40 6.35
C ASN A 180 18.96 8.93 6.81
N ASN A 181 18.34 8.06 6.00
CA ASN A 181 18.13 6.64 6.27
C ASN A 181 17.21 6.34 7.45
N ASP A 182 16.52 7.32 8.03
CA ASP A 182 15.58 7.08 9.11
C ASP A 182 14.34 6.38 8.56
N GLY A 183 13.89 5.32 9.24
CA GLY A 183 12.70 4.56 8.86
C GLY A 183 11.46 5.44 8.83
N LEU A 184 10.54 5.14 7.92
CA LEU A 184 9.43 6.02 7.59
C LEU A 184 8.25 5.95 8.57
N GLY A 185 8.35 5.19 9.66
CA GLY A 185 7.25 4.95 10.59
C GLY A 185 6.77 6.21 11.32
N LEU A 186 7.64 7.21 11.51
CA LEU A 186 7.25 8.50 12.11
C LEU A 186 6.28 9.30 11.23
N TRP A 187 6.28 9.06 9.92
CA TRP A 187 5.44 9.73 8.94
C TRP A 187 4.24 8.86 8.50
N SER A 188 3.90 7.83 9.27
CA SER A 188 2.80 6.92 8.94
C SER A 188 1.45 7.65 8.84
N GLU A 189 0.71 7.42 7.75
CA GLU A 189 -0.63 8.00 7.56
C GLU A 189 -1.69 7.44 8.54
N GLN A 190 -1.35 6.40 9.31
CA GLN A 190 -2.30 5.70 10.19
C GLN A 190 -2.89 6.60 11.28
N ALA A 191 -2.12 7.58 11.77
CA ALA A 191 -2.63 8.57 12.72
C ALA A 191 -3.72 9.44 12.08
N GLY A 192 -3.48 9.92 10.86
CA GLY A 192 -4.45 10.71 10.08
C GLY A 192 -5.73 9.94 9.79
N GLU A 193 -5.61 8.69 9.34
CA GLU A 193 -6.76 7.81 9.09
C GLU A 193 -7.59 7.54 10.35
N SER A 194 -6.92 7.42 11.51
CA SER A 194 -7.60 7.23 12.79
C SER A 194 -8.39 8.47 13.19
N VAL A 195 -7.82 9.66 13.04
CA VAL A 195 -8.50 10.94 13.30
C VAL A 195 -9.68 11.12 12.35
N ASN A 196 -9.50 10.86 11.05
CA ASN A 196 -10.57 10.95 10.06
C ASN A 196 -11.75 10.04 10.41
N ARG A 197 -11.48 8.80 10.84
CA ARG A 197 -12.54 7.87 11.28
C ARG A 197 -13.30 8.40 12.49
N GLU A 198 -12.63 8.96 13.49
CA GLU A 198 -13.29 9.55 14.66
C GLU A 198 -14.07 10.82 14.29
N PHE A 199 -13.53 11.64 13.39
CA PHE A 199 -14.22 12.79 12.84
C PHE A 199 -15.51 12.38 12.12
N LEU A 200 -15.49 11.33 11.28
CA LEU A 200 -16.70 10.85 10.60
C LEU A 200 -17.78 10.39 11.58
N LYS A 201 -17.42 9.71 12.68
CA LYS A 201 -18.37 9.33 13.74
C LYS A 201 -18.95 10.56 14.45
N PHE A 202 -18.08 11.51 14.79
CA PHE A 202 -18.50 12.79 15.36
C PHE A 202 -19.47 13.50 14.41
N TRP A 203 -19.10 13.62 13.13
CA TRP A 203 -19.90 14.28 12.11
C TRP A 203 -21.26 13.61 11.94
N VAL A 204 -21.33 12.28 11.83
CA VAL A 204 -22.64 11.58 11.76
C VAL A 204 -23.53 11.88 12.98
N ARG A 205 -22.93 12.08 14.15
CA ARG A 205 -23.68 12.35 15.39
C ARG A 205 -24.12 13.81 15.54
N PHE A 206 -23.34 14.76 15.03
CA PHE A 206 -23.52 16.19 15.31
C PHE A 206 -23.76 17.05 14.06
N ASN A 207 -23.68 16.47 12.86
CA ASN A 207 -24.01 17.18 11.64
C ASN A 207 -25.50 17.54 11.68
N ILE A 208 -25.76 18.85 11.76
CA ILE A 208 -27.10 19.39 11.68
C ILE A 208 -27.51 19.24 10.20
N ASN A 209 -28.51 18.40 9.94
CA ASN A 209 -29.14 18.38 8.62
C ASN A 209 -29.85 19.72 8.42
N PHE A 210 -29.14 20.69 7.83
CA PHE A 210 -29.64 22.04 7.50
C PHE A 210 -30.95 22.04 6.71
N ILE A 211 -31.32 20.90 6.11
CA ILE A 211 -32.53 20.69 5.32
C ILE A 211 -33.79 20.56 6.20
N HIS A 212 -33.67 20.22 7.49
CA HIS A 212 -34.84 19.91 8.35
C HIS A 212 -34.89 20.66 9.68
N ASP A 213 -33.92 21.52 9.99
CA ASP A 213 -33.92 22.25 11.26
C ASP A 213 -34.61 23.62 11.11
N SER A 214 -35.83 23.71 11.65
CA SER A 214 -36.66 24.93 11.66
C SER A 214 -36.04 26.10 12.44
N SER A 215 -34.95 25.88 13.19
CA SER A 215 -34.26 26.92 13.95
C SER A 215 -33.25 27.74 13.12
N TYR A 216 -32.91 27.30 11.91
CA TYR A 216 -31.92 27.95 11.03
C TYR A 216 -32.51 28.62 9.78
N SER A 217 -33.82 28.52 9.56
CA SER A 217 -34.51 29.14 8.41
C SER A 217 -34.61 30.67 8.44
N GLY A 218 -34.14 31.32 9.50
CA GLY A 218 -34.21 32.77 9.70
C GLY A 218 -32.85 33.49 9.81
N ARG A 219 -31.73 32.87 9.39
CA ARG A 219 -30.39 33.48 9.47
C ARG A 219 -29.60 33.45 8.15
N LEU A 220 -30.29 33.54 7.02
CA LEU A 220 -29.71 33.91 5.72
C LEU A 220 -30.39 35.18 5.20
#